data_AF-A0A9D6VZ33-F1
#
_entry.id   AF-A0A9D6VZ33-F1
#
_cell.length_a   1.000
_cell.length_b   1.000
_cell.length_c   1.000
_cell.angle_alpha   90.00
_cell.angle_beta   90.00
_cell.angle_gamma   90.00
#
_symmetry.space_group_name_H-M   'P 1'
#
loop_
_entity.id
_entity.type
_entity.pdbx_description
1 polymer ?
#
loop_
_entity_poly.entity_id
_entity_poly.type
_entity_poly.pdbx_seq_one_letter_code
_entity_poly.pdbx_strand_id
1 'polypeptide(L)'
;MHRIKQIFAAIVLASGFTATSSQASPILWIDDASGHLGTVDVATGNVTVIGSMGVVMTDIAFDPTGILYGISFSSLYRINTETAASTLVGNTGISSNSLVFGADGTLYTASRSLYTLNPSTGTATLIGNGGTAYNSSGDLAFIGNDLYLSSVSADYLMRLDRTTGVATYVGSIGVGAVYGMATNNNVDLYGVAGTSILSINTATGAGSTLLNYAGHGLGAAYGTSFIEEAAPAVPLPAAAWLFGSGLLGMIGIARTKMHAGSTH
;
A
#
# COMPACT_ATOMS: atom_id res chain seq x y z
N MET A 1 63.52 -33.25 -28.53
CA MET A 1 63.04 -32.14 -27.68
C MET A 1 61.96 -31.36 -28.40
N HIS A 2 60.68 -31.56 -28.06
CA HIS A 2 59.63 -30.53 -27.90
C HIS A 2 58.26 -31.23 -27.78
N ARG A 3 57.65 -31.17 -26.59
CA ARG A 3 56.27 -31.64 -26.35
C ARG A 3 55.34 -30.44 -26.45
N ILE A 4 54.41 -30.48 -27.42
CA ILE A 4 53.32 -29.51 -27.54
C ILE A 4 52.22 -29.93 -26.55
N LYS A 5 51.93 -29.09 -25.55
CA LYS A 5 50.79 -29.25 -24.64
C LYS A 5 49.57 -28.54 -25.25
N GLN A 6 48.55 -29.29 -25.63
CA GLN A 6 47.24 -28.73 -26.00
C GLN A 6 46.47 -28.43 -24.71
N ILE A 7 46.03 -27.17 -24.56
CA ILE A 7 45.17 -26.72 -23.47
C ILE A 7 43.75 -26.63 -24.03
N PHE A 8 42.84 -27.44 -23.50
CA PHE A 8 41.40 -27.33 -23.77
C PHE A 8 40.84 -26.15 -22.96
N ALA A 9 40.28 -25.15 -23.65
CA ALA A 9 39.48 -24.10 -23.01
C ALA A 9 38.05 -24.60 -22.84
N ALA A 10 37.59 -24.75 -21.60
CA ALA A 10 36.19 -25.02 -21.29
C ALA A 10 35.38 -23.72 -21.37
N ILE A 11 34.50 -23.63 -22.36
CA ILE A 11 33.51 -22.57 -22.47
C ILE A 11 32.35 -22.95 -21.53
N VAL A 12 32.20 -22.22 -20.43
CA VAL A 12 30.99 -22.30 -19.59
C VAL A 12 29.99 -21.30 -20.14
N LEU A 13 28.99 -21.79 -20.89
CA LEU A 13 27.78 -21.02 -21.16
C LEU A 13 26.95 -20.98 -19.87
N ALA A 14 26.97 -19.86 -19.16
CA ALA A 14 25.98 -19.59 -18.12
C ALA A 14 24.73 -19.00 -18.80
N SER A 15 23.76 -19.83 -19.12
CA SER A 15 22.41 -19.39 -19.48
C SER A 15 21.76 -18.77 -18.24
N GLY A 16 21.67 -17.45 -18.24
CA GLY A 16 20.97 -16.70 -17.20
C GLY A 16 19.47 -17.00 -17.25
N PHE A 17 19.00 -17.87 -16.35
CA PHE A 17 17.59 -17.92 -15.99
C PHE A 17 17.30 -16.71 -15.10
N THR A 18 16.67 -15.68 -15.65
CA THR A 18 15.98 -14.69 -14.83
C THR A 18 14.70 -15.34 -14.33
N ALA A 19 14.70 -15.82 -13.09
CA ALA A 19 13.47 -16.17 -12.41
C ALA A 19 12.72 -14.85 -12.14
N THR A 20 11.75 -14.52 -12.99
CA THR A 20 10.74 -13.52 -12.61
C THR A 20 9.90 -14.16 -11.54
N SER A 21 10.02 -13.70 -10.30
CA SER A 21 9.07 -14.04 -9.26
C SER A 21 7.68 -13.60 -9.73
N SER A 22 6.80 -14.57 -9.99
CA SER A 22 5.36 -14.32 -10.08
C SER A 22 4.91 -13.84 -8.69
N GLN A 23 5.03 -12.55 -8.41
CA GLN A 23 4.41 -11.97 -7.24
C GLN A 23 2.90 -12.13 -7.42
N ALA A 24 2.21 -12.68 -6.42
CA ALA A 24 0.76 -12.73 -6.45
C ALA A 24 0.22 -11.30 -6.67
N SER A 25 -0.82 -11.17 -7.50
CA SER A 25 -1.42 -9.87 -7.76
C SER A 25 -2.02 -9.32 -6.47
N PRO A 26 -1.87 -8.01 -6.19
CA PRO A 26 -2.32 -7.44 -4.93
C PRO A 26 -3.85 -7.51 -4.83
N ILE A 27 -4.33 -7.90 -3.64
CA ILE A 27 -5.76 -8.08 -3.35
C ILE A 27 -6.24 -6.88 -2.55
N LEU A 28 -7.01 -6.01 -3.20
CA LEU A 28 -7.55 -4.80 -2.60
C LEU A 28 -8.82 -5.13 -1.82
N TRP A 29 -8.90 -4.68 -0.56
CA TRP A 29 -10.11 -4.76 0.24
C TRP A 29 -10.93 -3.48 0.04
N ILE A 30 -12.25 -3.65 -0.02
CA ILE A 30 -13.19 -2.56 -0.32
C ILE A 30 -14.39 -2.68 0.62
N ASP A 31 -14.75 -1.58 1.27
CA ASP A 31 -16.10 -1.36 1.78
C ASP A 31 -16.94 -0.60 0.74
N ASP A 32 -18.15 -1.10 0.47
CA ASP A 32 -19.01 -0.51 -0.53
C ASP A 32 -20.15 0.35 0.03
N ALA A 33 -20.75 1.14 -0.87
CA ALA A 33 -21.85 2.06 -0.57
C ALA A 33 -23.13 1.40 0.02
N SER A 34 -23.22 0.07 -0.03
CA SER A 34 -24.31 -0.73 0.55
C SER A 34 -23.91 -1.42 1.86
N GLY A 35 -22.71 -1.18 2.37
CA GLY A 35 -22.20 -1.73 3.62
C GLY A 35 -21.73 -3.18 3.50
N HIS A 36 -21.32 -3.61 2.31
CA HIS A 36 -20.64 -4.90 2.12
C HIS A 36 -19.12 -4.73 2.20
N LEU A 37 -18.47 -5.75 2.73
CA LEU A 37 -17.02 -5.94 2.61
C LEU A 37 -16.75 -6.94 1.48
N GLY A 38 -15.76 -6.67 0.66
CA GLY A 38 -15.28 -7.59 -0.35
C GLY A 38 -13.83 -7.33 -0.73
N THR A 39 -13.31 -8.17 -1.61
CA THR A 39 -11.97 -8.00 -2.18
C THR A 39 -12.01 -7.99 -3.70
N VAL A 40 -11.02 -7.32 -4.29
CA VAL A 40 -10.81 -7.27 -5.74
C VAL A 40 -9.35 -7.60 -6.02
N ASP A 41 -9.11 -8.59 -6.87
CA ASP A 41 -7.78 -8.83 -7.45
C ASP A 41 -7.47 -7.72 -8.47
N VAL A 42 -6.45 -6.92 -8.20
CA VAL A 42 -6.16 -5.70 -8.99
C VAL A 42 -5.60 -6.03 -10.38
N ALA A 43 -5.16 -7.25 -10.66
CA ALA A 43 -4.70 -7.64 -12.00
C ALA A 43 -5.84 -8.17 -12.87
N THR A 44 -6.85 -8.81 -12.27
CA THR A 44 -7.89 -9.53 -13.01
C THR A 44 -9.28 -8.90 -12.89
N GLY A 45 -9.51 -8.09 -11.86
CA GLY A 45 -10.82 -7.55 -11.51
C GLY A 45 -11.75 -8.58 -10.85
N ASN A 46 -11.24 -9.76 -10.49
CA ASN A 46 -12.01 -10.79 -9.83
C ASN A 46 -12.46 -10.31 -8.44
N VAL A 47 -13.76 -10.36 -8.19
CA VAL A 47 -14.38 -9.92 -6.94
C VAL A 47 -14.72 -11.11 -6.07
N THR A 48 -14.44 -11.01 -4.77
CA THR A 48 -14.98 -11.89 -3.73
C THR A 48 -15.76 -11.06 -2.73
N VAL A 49 -17.09 -11.21 -2.70
CA VAL A 49 -17.93 -10.59 -1.67
C VAL A 49 -17.86 -11.43 -0.40
N ILE A 50 -17.49 -10.82 0.71
CA ILE A 50 -17.33 -11.50 2.01
C ILE A 50 -18.65 -11.49 2.77
N GLY A 51 -19.31 -10.32 2.86
CA GLY A 51 -20.58 -10.22 3.56
C GLY A 51 -20.97 -8.79 3.89
N SER A 52 -22.11 -8.64 4.58
CA SER A 52 -22.56 -7.36 5.09
C SER A 52 -21.88 -7.04 6.41
N MET A 53 -21.40 -5.81 6.56
CA MET A 53 -20.84 -5.30 7.80
C MET A 53 -21.89 -4.90 8.83
N GLY A 54 -23.17 -4.83 8.43
CA GLY A 54 -24.28 -4.35 9.26
C GLY A 54 -24.25 -2.83 9.52
N VAL A 55 -23.18 -2.15 9.12
CA VAL A 55 -22.97 -0.70 9.19
C VAL A 55 -22.32 -0.29 7.87
N VAL A 56 -22.79 0.81 7.28
CA VAL A 56 -22.11 1.43 6.15
C VAL A 56 -20.94 2.23 6.71
N MET A 57 -19.73 1.78 6.39
CA MET A 57 -18.50 2.51 6.68
C MET A 57 -18.28 3.57 5.59
N THR A 58 -17.50 4.59 5.89
CA THR A 58 -16.98 5.50 4.87
C THR A 58 -15.55 5.16 4.50
N ASP A 59 -14.84 4.43 5.37
CA ASP A 59 -13.49 3.96 5.07
C ASP A 59 -13.07 2.77 5.94
N ILE A 60 -12.04 2.04 5.50
CA ILE A 60 -11.45 0.88 6.18
C ILE A 60 -9.92 0.92 6.14
N ALA A 61 -9.27 0.39 7.17
CA ALA A 61 -7.80 0.33 7.23
C ALA A 61 -7.31 -0.89 8.02
N PHE A 62 -6.32 -1.59 7.47
CA PHE A 62 -5.60 -2.64 8.20
C PHE A 62 -4.56 -2.04 9.15
N ASP A 63 -4.53 -2.53 10.40
CA ASP A 63 -3.41 -2.26 11.29
C ASP A 63 -2.18 -3.12 10.93
N PRO A 64 -0.98 -2.81 11.47
CA PRO A 64 0.24 -3.58 11.17
C PRO A 64 0.19 -5.07 11.55
N THR A 65 -0.83 -5.50 12.31
CA THR A 65 -1.02 -6.89 12.73
C THR A 65 -2.06 -7.62 11.88
N GLY A 66 -2.66 -6.95 10.89
CA GLY A 66 -3.66 -7.50 9.98
C GLY A 66 -5.10 -7.41 10.52
N ILE A 67 -5.36 -6.61 11.55
CA ILE A 67 -6.72 -6.38 12.03
C ILE A 67 -7.34 -5.25 11.21
N LEU A 68 -8.50 -5.52 10.60
CA LEU A 68 -9.25 -4.52 9.84
C LEU A 68 -10.10 -3.65 10.78
N TYR A 69 -9.95 -2.34 10.62
CA TYR A 69 -10.81 -1.33 11.22
C TYR A 69 -11.65 -0.66 10.15
N GLY A 70 -12.79 -0.12 10.55
CA GLY A 70 -13.61 0.74 9.71
C GLY A 70 -14.11 1.95 10.48
N ILE A 71 -14.31 3.06 9.79
CA ILE A 71 -14.94 4.26 10.32
C ILE A 71 -16.27 4.46 9.60
N SER A 72 -17.33 4.79 10.33
CA SER A 72 -18.52 5.41 9.72
C SER A 72 -18.23 6.90 9.53
N PHE A 73 -19.06 7.80 10.01
CA PHE A 73 -18.65 9.21 10.15
C PHE A 73 -18.14 9.56 11.54
N SER A 74 -18.63 8.85 12.56
CA SER A 74 -18.50 9.28 13.97
C SER A 74 -18.14 8.14 14.90
N SER A 75 -17.86 6.95 14.37
CA SER A 75 -17.62 5.75 15.18
C SER A 75 -16.60 4.86 14.50
N LEU A 76 -15.71 4.31 15.32
CA LEU A 76 -14.68 3.36 14.91
C LEU A 76 -15.16 1.94 15.21
N TYR A 77 -14.88 1.01 14.31
CA TYR A 77 -15.27 -0.39 14.39
C TYR A 77 -14.05 -1.29 14.10
N ARG A 78 -14.08 -2.50 14.64
CA ARG A 78 -13.27 -3.62 14.16
C ARG A 78 -14.14 -4.49 13.26
N ILE A 79 -13.58 -4.97 12.17
CA ILE A 79 -14.28 -5.76 11.16
C ILE A 79 -13.64 -7.13 11.09
N ASN A 80 -14.46 -8.18 11.23
CA ASN A 80 -14.00 -9.55 11.00
C ASN A 80 -13.89 -9.80 9.49
N THR A 81 -12.69 -10.09 9.01
CA THR A 81 -12.37 -10.25 7.57
C THR A 81 -12.91 -11.54 6.96
N GLU A 82 -13.32 -12.52 7.76
CA GLU A 82 -13.89 -13.78 7.28
C GLU A 82 -15.42 -13.71 7.10
N THR A 83 -16.08 -12.86 7.89
CA THR A 83 -17.55 -12.81 7.99
C THR A 83 -18.15 -11.43 7.72
N ALA A 84 -17.31 -10.41 7.55
CA ALA A 84 -17.64 -8.99 7.53
C ALA A 84 -18.24 -8.43 8.84
N ALA A 85 -18.46 -9.24 9.89
CA ALA A 85 -19.13 -8.78 11.11
C ALA A 85 -18.35 -7.63 11.79
N SER A 86 -19.04 -6.51 12.03
CA SER A 86 -18.46 -5.33 12.68
C SER A 86 -18.75 -5.28 14.18
N THR A 87 -17.74 -4.92 14.96
CA THR A 87 -17.83 -4.67 16.41
C THR A 87 -17.47 -3.21 16.70
N LEU A 88 -18.36 -2.48 17.37
CA LEU A 88 -18.11 -1.09 17.76
C LEU A 88 -16.92 -1.01 18.73
N VAL A 89 -15.95 -0.15 18.41
CA VAL A 89 -14.84 0.22 19.31
C VAL A 89 -15.26 1.42 20.16
N GLY A 90 -15.77 2.47 19.53
CA GLY A 90 -16.23 3.66 20.24
C GLY A 90 -16.51 4.86 19.34
N ASN A 91 -17.03 5.93 19.93
CA ASN A 91 -17.31 7.19 19.24
C ASN A 91 -16.02 8.00 19.04
N THR A 92 -15.84 8.61 17.87
CA THR A 92 -14.64 9.37 17.53
C THR A 92 -14.60 10.76 18.14
N GLY A 93 -15.78 11.32 18.50
CA GLY A 93 -15.93 12.70 18.97
C GLY A 93 -15.86 13.74 17.85
N ILE A 94 -15.70 13.31 16.60
CA ILE A 94 -15.61 14.15 15.40
C ILE A 94 -16.42 13.54 14.26
N SER A 95 -16.60 14.29 13.17
CA SER A 95 -17.06 13.73 11.89
C SER A 95 -15.89 13.65 10.93
N SER A 96 -15.58 12.45 10.47
CA SER A 96 -14.47 12.17 9.56
C SER A 96 -14.84 11.04 8.62
N ASN A 97 -14.20 10.99 7.45
CA ASN A 97 -14.56 10.01 6.41
C ASN A 97 -13.39 9.20 5.88
N SER A 98 -12.18 9.38 6.41
CA SER A 98 -10.99 8.61 6.00
C SER A 98 -10.29 7.89 7.15
N LEU A 99 -9.45 6.91 6.84
CA LEU A 99 -8.80 6.07 7.82
C LEU A 99 -7.52 5.45 7.24
N VAL A 100 -6.39 5.57 7.95
CA VAL A 100 -5.18 4.81 7.57
C VAL A 100 -4.31 4.53 8.78
N PHE A 101 -3.67 3.36 8.81
CA PHE A 101 -2.61 3.07 9.78
C PHE A 101 -1.24 3.38 9.19
N GLY A 102 -0.39 4.04 9.97
CA GLY A 102 1.04 4.03 9.73
C GLY A 102 1.66 2.70 10.13
N ALA A 103 2.84 2.39 9.56
CA ALA A 103 3.61 1.21 9.95
C ALA A 103 4.08 1.21 11.43
N ASP A 104 3.99 2.36 12.10
CA ASP A 104 4.22 2.53 13.54
C ASP A 104 2.99 2.19 14.41
N GLY A 105 1.86 1.84 13.77
CA GLY A 105 0.59 1.56 14.44
C GLY A 105 -0.25 2.80 14.76
N THR A 106 0.18 4.00 14.36
CA THR A 106 -0.62 5.21 14.55
C THR A 106 -1.78 5.22 13.55
N LEU A 107 -3.02 5.33 14.05
CA LEU A 107 -4.23 5.44 13.23
C LEU A 107 -4.55 6.91 12.96
N TYR A 108 -4.60 7.28 11.68
CA TYR A 108 -4.92 8.63 11.21
C TYR A 108 -6.32 8.68 10.59
N THR A 109 -6.96 9.84 10.68
CA THR A 109 -8.21 10.15 10.00
C THR A 109 -8.24 11.63 9.61
N ALA A 110 -8.92 11.98 8.53
CA ALA A 110 -9.04 13.36 8.08
C ALA A 110 -10.42 13.68 7.49
N SER A 111 -10.87 14.91 7.75
CA SER A 111 -11.94 15.57 6.99
C SER A 111 -11.48 16.94 6.52
N ARG A 112 -11.63 17.97 7.35
CA ARG A 112 -11.06 19.32 7.15
C ARG A 112 -9.81 19.58 8.01
N SER A 113 -9.50 18.63 8.87
CA SER A 113 -8.36 18.63 9.78
C SER A 113 -7.82 17.21 9.86
N LEU A 114 -6.56 17.08 10.27
CA LEU A 114 -5.92 15.78 10.48
C LEU A 114 -5.97 15.43 11.98
N TYR A 115 -6.32 14.19 12.28
CA TYR A 115 -6.40 13.65 13.63
C TYR A 115 -5.70 12.29 13.70
N THR A 116 -5.28 11.91 14.91
CA THR A 116 -5.12 10.50 15.25
C THR A 116 -6.39 9.97 15.93
N LEU A 117 -6.65 8.67 15.81
CA LEU A 117 -7.67 7.98 16.59
C LEU A 117 -7.01 6.99 17.54
N ASN A 118 -7.55 6.83 18.75
CA ASN A 118 -7.16 5.74 19.63
C ASN A 118 -7.89 4.44 19.20
N PRO A 119 -7.19 3.39 18.74
CA PRO A 119 -7.82 2.16 18.24
C PRO A 119 -8.51 1.31 19.32
N SER A 120 -8.34 1.64 20.60
CA SER A 120 -9.03 0.98 21.72
C SER A 120 -10.29 1.71 22.19
N THR A 121 -10.41 3.02 21.94
CA THR A 121 -11.56 3.84 22.41
C THR A 121 -12.31 4.56 21.30
N GLY A 122 -11.73 4.62 20.09
CA GLY A 122 -12.22 5.41 18.97
C GLY A 122 -11.89 6.91 19.05
N THR A 123 -11.50 7.43 20.21
CA THR A 123 -11.40 8.88 20.47
C THR A 123 -10.37 9.58 19.59
N ALA A 124 -10.75 10.70 18.98
CA ALA A 124 -9.87 11.51 18.16
C ALA A 124 -8.99 12.49 18.97
N THR A 125 -7.75 12.67 18.52
CA THR A 125 -6.84 13.73 18.96
C THR A 125 -6.43 14.59 17.78
N LEU A 126 -6.64 15.90 17.86
CA LEU A 126 -6.29 16.83 16.78
C LEU A 126 -4.77 16.92 16.61
N ILE A 127 -4.29 16.69 15.39
CA ILE A 127 -2.92 17.02 14.99
C ILE A 127 -2.86 18.48 14.53
N GLY A 128 -3.74 18.85 13.60
CA GLY A 128 -3.79 20.21 13.10
C GLY A 128 -4.86 20.45 12.05
N ASN A 129 -5.15 21.73 11.82
CA ASN A 129 -6.20 22.17 10.91
C ASN A 129 -5.65 22.21 9.48
N GLY A 130 -6.33 21.52 8.55
CA GLY A 130 -6.03 21.58 7.12
C GLY A 130 -6.26 22.94 6.48
N GLY A 131 -6.88 23.87 7.23
CA GLY A 131 -7.30 25.17 6.76
C GLY A 131 -8.38 25.04 5.68
N THR A 132 -8.41 26.00 4.75
CA THR A 132 -9.21 25.86 3.52
C THR A 132 -8.47 25.06 2.44
N ALA A 133 -7.34 24.42 2.76
CA ALA A 133 -6.48 23.78 1.76
C ALA A 133 -7.04 22.44 1.28
N TYR A 134 -7.81 21.72 2.12
CA TYR A 134 -8.48 20.50 1.71
C TYR A 134 -9.80 20.25 2.44
N ASN A 135 -10.61 19.41 1.83
CA ASN A 135 -11.67 18.65 2.47
C ASN A 135 -11.58 17.24 1.89
N SER A 136 -11.48 16.23 2.75
CA SER A 136 -11.31 14.82 2.35
C SER A 136 -12.43 14.36 1.42
N SER A 137 -12.07 13.69 0.33
CA SER A 137 -12.99 12.95 -0.54
C SER A 137 -13.40 11.62 0.10
N GLY A 138 -12.46 10.89 0.69
CA GLY A 138 -12.74 9.58 1.26
C GLY A 138 -11.56 8.93 1.95
N ASP A 139 -10.34 9.00 1.42
CA ASP A 139 -9.25 8.14 1.92
C ASP A 139 -7.95 8.89 2.22
N LEU A 140 -7.10 8.25 3.04
CA LEU A 140 -5.72 8.58 3.30
C LEU A 140 -4.83 7.39 2.92
N ALA A 141 -3.69 7.63 2.27
CA ALA A 141 -2.75 6.55 1.96
C ALA A 141 -1.31 6.96 2.26
N PHE A 142 -0.50 6.02 2.76
CA PHE A 142 0.94 6.22 2.88
C PHE A 142 1.66 5.81 1.60
N ILE A 143 2.67 6.60 1.20
CA ILE A 143 3.69 6.17 0.23
C ILE A 143 5.06 6.58 0.78
N GLY A 144 5.88 5.60 1.11
CA GLY A 144 7.07 5.79 1.92
C GLY A 144 6.73 6.39 3.30
N ASN A 145 7.13 7.64 3.51
CA ASN A 145 6.90 8.41 4.74
C ASN A 145 5.86 9.53 4.55
N ASP A 146 5.38 9.70 3.32
CA ASP A 146 4.45 10.75 2.93
C ASP A 146 3.01 10.25 3.09
N LEU A 147 2.16 11.10 3.68
CA LEU A 147 0.72 10.84 3.82
C LEU A 147 -0.03 11.61 2.74
N TYR A 148 -0.81 10.90 1.94
CA TYR A 148 -1.61 11.47 0.85
C TYR A 148 -3.11 11.43 1.17
N LEU A 149 -3.86 12.34 0.58
CA LEU A 149 -5.31 12.50 0.70
C LEU A 149 -5.90 12.81 -0.68
N SER A 150 -7.05 12.22 -1.01
CA SER A 150 -7.92 12.67 -2.11
C SER A 150 -8.89 13.74 -1.60
N SER A 151 -9.14 14.83 -2.35
CA SER A 151 -9.94 15.97 -1.86
C SER A 151 -11.10 16.42 -2.76
N VAL A 152 -12.25 16.76 -2.16
CA VAL A 152 -13.54 16.95 -2.88
C VAL A 152 -13.60 18.14 -3.85
N SER A 153 -12.70 19.12 -3.76
CA SER A 153 -12.82 20.34 -4.57
C SER A 153 -12.51 20.11 -6.06
N ALA A 154 -11.87 18.99 -6.42
CA ALA A 154 -11.66 18.54 -7.81
C ALA A 154 -11.02 17.13 -7.90
N ASP A 155 -11.08 16.34 -6.82
CA ASP A 155 -10.29 15.12 -6.61
C ASP A 155 -8.81 15.37 -6.89
N TYR A 156 -8.27 16.33 -6.15
CA TYR A 156 -6.84 16.57 -6.11
C TYR A 156 -6.16 15.57 -5.18
N LEU A 157 -4.97 15.13 -5.57
CA LEU A 157 -4.04 14.49 -4.67
C LEU A 157 -3.33 15.57 -3.84
N MET A 158 -3.44 15.45 -2.53
CA MET A 158 -2.82 16.35 -1.55
C MET A 158 -1.84 15.55 -0.70
N ARG A 159 -0.69 16.13 -0.35
CA ARG A 159 0.25 15.57 0.65
C ARG A 159 0.09 16.31 1.98
N LEU A 160 -0.11 15.59 3.07
CA LEU A 160 -0.35 16.14 4.40
C LEU A 160 0.91 16.04 5.27
N ASP A 161 1.20 17.12 5.99
CA ASP A 161 2.19 17.13 7.05
C ASP A 161 1.60 16.52 8.33
N ARG A 162 2.18 15.42 8.82
CA ARG A 162 1.68 14.67 9.99
C ARG A 162 1.89 15.36 11.34
N THR A 163 2.62 16.46 11.39
CA THR A 163 2.86 17.23 12.61
C THR A 163 1.91 18.42 12.71
N THR A 164 1.59 19.04 11.58
CA THR A 164 0.83 20.30 11.51
C THR A 164 -0.55 20.14 10.88
N GLY A 165 -0.81 19.04 10.18
CA GLY A 165 -2.05 18.79 9.43
C GLY A 165 -2.18 19.62 8.14
N VAL A 166 -1.17 20.42 7.77
CA VAL A 166 -1.18 21.26 6.57
C VAL A 166 -1.07 20.40 5.31
N ALA A 167 -1.88 20.70 4.31
CA ALA A 167 -1.79 20.04 3.00
C ALA A 167 -1.00 20.86 1.98
N THR A 168 -0.26 20.14 1.13
CA THR A 168 0.38 20.65 -0.08
C THR A 168 -0.27 20.00 -1.29
N TYR A 169 -0.69 20.82 -2.26
CA TYR A 169 -1.22 20.32 -3.54
C TYR A 169 -0.13 19.59 -4.33
N VAL A 170 -0.45 18.39 -4.81
CA VAL A 170 0.44 17.59 -5.67
C VAL A 170 -0.02 17.70 -7.12
N GLY A 171 -1.30 17.48 -7.38
CA GLY A 171 -1.84 17.44 -8.73
C GLY A 171 -3.30 17.02 -8.79
N SER A 172 -3.89 17.10 -9.98
CA SER A 172 -5.24 16.60 -10.22
C SER A 172 -5.20 15.12 -10.56
N ILE A 173 -6.04 14.32 -9.91
CA ILE A 173 -6.22 12.91 -10.23
C ILE A 173 -6.87 12.76 -11.61
N GLY A 174 -7.67 13.74 -12.03
CA GLY A 174 -8.35 13.73 -13.33
C GLY A 174 -9.57 12.81 -13.38
N VAL A 175 -9.93 12.20 -12.25
CA VAL A 175 -11.12 11.36 -12.06
C VAL A 175 -11.83 11.85 -10.80
N GLY A 176 -13.15 12.04 -10.88
CA GLY A 176 -13.96 12.49 -9.76
C GLY A 176 -14.33 11.37 -8.79
N ALA A 177 -14.65 11.73 -7.55
CA ALA A 177 -15.10 10.83 -6.48
C ALA A 177 -14.13 9.67 -6.19
N VAL A 178 -12.85 9.98 -6.04
CA VAL A 178 -11.84 9.00 -5.62
C VAL A 178 -11.95 8.84 -4.11
N TYR A 179 -12.80 7.92 -3.69
CA TYR A 179 -13.13 7.71 -2.28
C TYR A 179 -12.24 6.67 -1.60
N GLY A 180 -11.64 5.75 -2.37
CA GLY A 180 -10.61 4.86 -1.87
C GLY A 180 -9.22 5.22 -2.40
N MET A 181 -8.19 5.07 -1.58
CA MET A 181 -6.77 5.06 -1.94
C MET A 181 -6.00 4.10 -1.05
N ALA A 182 -5.15 3.26 -1.63
CA ALA A 182 -4.33 2.34 -0.84
C ALA A 182 -3.04 1.96 -1.56
N THR A 183 -2.08 1.40 -0.79
CA THR A 183 -0.86 0.80 -1.34
C THR A 183 -0.61 -0.60 -0.79
N ASN A 184 -0.14 -1.51 -1.63
CA ASN A 184 0.26 -2.86 -1.21
C ASN A 184 1.78 -2.98 -0.98
N ASN A 185 2.56 -1.97 -1.37
CA ASN A 185 4.02 -2.04 -1.40
C ASN A 185 4.72 -0.75 -0.97
N ASN A 186 3.95 0.25 -0.54
CA ASN A 186 4.44 1.56 -0.12
C ASN A 186 5.17 2.34 -1.24
N VAL A 187 4.87 2.00 -2.50
CA VAL A 187 5.46 2.60 -3.71
C VAL A 187 4.37 2.96 -4.72
N ASP A 188 3.51 1.99 -5.05
CA ASP A 188 2.41 2.16 -5.99
C ASP A 188 1.16 2.60 -5.23
N LEU A 189 0.60 3.74 -5.62
CA LEU A 189 -0.66 4.25 -5.08
C LEU A 189 -1.80 3.86 -6.01
N TYR A 190 -2.77 3.13 -5.47
CA TYR A 190 -4.03 2.84 -6.14
C TYR A 190 -5.10 3.79 -5.64
N GLY A 191 -6.06 4.11 -6.51
CA GLY A 191 -7.27 4.82 -6.14
C GLY A 191 -8.50 4.08 -6.66
N VAL A 192 -9.65 4.31 -6.02
CA VAL A 192 -10.94 3.76 -6.45
C VAL A 192 -11.99 4.85 -6.53
N ALA A 193 -12.58 4.99 -7.71
CA ALA A 193 -13.67 5.90 -8.00
C ALA A 193 -14.90 5.12 -8.47
N GLY A 194 -15.91 5.05 -7.60
CA GLY A 194 -17.03 4.13 -7.80
C GLY A 194 -16.52 2.68 -7.84
N THR A 195 -16.55 2.04 -9.00
CA THR A 195 -16.01 0.69 -9.22
C THR A 195 -14.76 0.66 -10.10
N SER A 196 -14.23 1.84 -10.46
CA SER A 196 -13.04 1.96 -11.30
C SER A 196 -11.81 2.01 -10.42
N ILE A 197 -10.88 1.07 -10.62
CA ILE A 197 -9.57 1.09 -9.99
C ILE A 197 -8.60 1.82 -10.91
N LEU A 198 -7.81 2.72 -10.35
CA LEU A 198 -6.78 3.49 -11.05
C LEU A 198 -5.44 3.38 -10.32
N SER A 199 -4.34 3.57 -11.06
CA SER A 199 -3.06 3.97 -10.46
C SER A 199 -3.01 5.49 -10.37
N ILE A 200 -2.36 6.00 -9.33
CA ILE A 200 -2.15 7.44 -9.11
C ILE A 200 -0.66 7.71 -9.06
N ASN A 201 -0.19 8.61 -9.93
CA ASN A 201 1.20 9.05 -9.91
C ASN A 201 1.43 10.09 -8.79
N THR A 202 2.18 9.72 -7.75
CA THR A 202 2.42 10.58 -6.58
C THR A 202 3.30 11.81 -6.84
N ALA A 203 4.00 11.87 -7.98
CA ALA A 203 4.79 13.04 -8.36
C ALA A 203 3.97 14.13 -9.08
N THR A 204 2.91 13.72 -9.78
CA THR A 204 2.10 14.60 -10.65
C THR A 204 0.64 14.67 -10.27
N GLY A 205 0.19 13.81 -9.36
CA GLY A 205 -1.21 13.59 -8.99
C GLY A 205 -2.04 12.83 -10.02
N ALA A 206 -1.57 12.64 -11.26
CA ALA A 206 -2.39 12.11 -12.35
C ALA A 206 -2.81 10.65 -12.14
N GLY A 207 -4.11 10.38 -12.26
CA GLY A 207 -4.70 9.05 -12.26
C GLY A 207 -4.69 8.39 -13.64
N SER A 208 -4.62 7.06 -13.67
CA SER A 208 -4.76 6.25 -14.88
C SER A 208 -5.56 4.99 -14.56
N THR A 209 -6.72 4.83 -15.21
CA THR A 209 -7.61 3.67 -14.98
C THR A 209 -6.90 2.37 -15.33
N LEU A 210 -6.95 1.40 -14.42
CA LEU A 210 -6.43 0.06 -14.59
C LEU A 210 -7.54 -0.89 -15.03
N LEU A 211 -8.62 -0.96 -14.25
CA LEU A 211 -9.76 -1.83 -14.51
C LEU A 211 -11.04 -1.31 -13.86
N ASN A 212 -12.15 -1.98 -14.15
CA ASN A 212 -13.44 -1.74 -13.51
C ASN A 212 -14.03 -3.07 -13.07
N TYR A 213 -14.39 -3.19 -11.79
CA TYR A 213 -14.94 -4.43 -11.21
C TYR A 213 -16.48 -4.47 -11.15
N ALA A 214 -17.17 -3.51 -11.78
CA ALA A 214 -18.63 -3.44 -11.79
C ALA A 214 -19.29 -4.74 -12.28
N GLY A 215 -20.47 -5.04 -11.71
CA GLY A 215 -21.29 -6.19 -12.13
C GLY A 215 -20.91 -7.52 -11.47
N HIS A 216 -19.93 -7.52 -10.57
CA HIS A 216 -19.46 -8.73 -9.88
C HIS A 216 -19.90 -8.81 -8.40
N GLY A 217 -20.97 -8.11 -8.04
CA GLY A 217 -21.63 -8.22 -6.72
C GLY A 217 -21.19 -7.20 -5.68
N LEU A 218 -19.98 -6.64 -5.79
CA LEU A 218 -19.51 -5.55 -4.93
C LEU A 218 -19.82 -4.19 -5.56
N GLY A 219 -20.34 -3.26 -4.76
CA GLY A 219 -20.77 -1.94 -5.19
C GLY A 219 -19.65 -0.91 -5.33
N ALA A 220 -20.06 0.35 -5.49
CA ALA A 220 -19.14 1.49 -5.48
C ALA A 220 -18.39 1.56 -4.14
N ALA A 221 -17.07 1.69 -4.18
CA ALA A 221 -16.23 1.82 -2.99
C ALA A 221 -16.52 3.13 -2.25
N TYR A 222 -16.60 3.05 -0.93
CA TYR A 222 -16.49 4.19 -0.03
C TYR A 222 -15.09 4.29 0.57
N GLY A 223 -14.44 3.17 0.85
CA GLY A 223 -13.02 3.14 1.21
C GLY A 223 -12.33 1.85 0.78
N THR A 224 -11.02 1.83 0.97
CA THR A 224 -10.17 0.74 0.47
C THR A 224 -8.92 0.55 1.32
N SER A 225 -8.41 -0.67 1.42
CA SER A 225 -7.09 -0.89 2.04
C SER A 225 -6.43 -2.18 1.55
N PHE A 226 -5.11 -2.27 1.69
CA PHE A 226 -4.38 -3.54 1.56
C PHE A 226 -3.91 -4.02 2.93
N ILE A 227 -3.85 -5.34 3.12
CA ILE A 227 -3.31 -5.90 4.38
C ILE A 227 -1.83 -5.55 4.57
N GLU A 228 -1.11 -5.33 3.46
CA GLU A 228 0.30 -4.94 3.45
C GLU A 228 0.54 -3.45 3.70
N GLU A 229 -0.50 -2.62 3.72
CA GLU A 229 -0.38 -1.16 3.72
C GLU A 229 0.35 -0.61 4.96
N ALA A 230 -0.01 -1.14 6.13
CA ALA A 230 0.64 -0.80 7.40
C ALA A 230 1.75 -1.79 7.78
N ALA A 231 2.17 -2.68 6.87
CA ALA A 231 3.20 -3.65 7.16
C ALA A 231 4.57 -2.97 7.35
N PRO A 232 5.33 -3.31 8.40
CA PRO A 232 6.68 -2.79 8.55
C PRO A 232 7.56 -3.27 7.38
N ALA A 233 8.40 -2.37 6.85
CA ALA A 233 9.35 -2.74 5.81
C ALA A 233 10.21 -3.92 6.29
N VAL A 234 10.11 -5.05 5.60
CA VAL A 234 10.93 -6.23 5.93
C VAL A 234 12.39 -5.88 5.61
N PRO A 235 13.30 -5.89 6.59
CA PRO A 235 14.72 -5.69 6.31
C PRO A 235 15.18 -6.76 5.33
N LEU A 236 15.90 -6.38 4.27
CA LEU A 236 16.46 -7.34 3.31
C LEU A 236 17.13 -8.49 4.08
N PRO A 237 16.74 -9.77 3.86
CA PRO A 237 17.32 -10.88 4.58
C PRO A 237 18.84 -10.83 4.45
N ALA A 238 19.57 -11.09 5.54
CA ALA A 238 21.04 -11.13 5.53
C ALA A 238 21.62 -12.05 4.41
N ALA A 239 20.81 -13.00 3.91
CA ALA A 239 21.11 -13.81 2.74
C ALA A 239 21.42 -13.00 1.47
N ALA A 240 20.76 -11.85 1.25
CA ALA A 240 21.04 -10.96 0.11
C ALA A 240 22.48 -10.40 0.16
N TRP A 241 23.00 -10.13 1.36
CA TRP A 241 24.39 -9.74 1.58
C TRP A 241 25.39 -10.91 1.48
N LEU A 242 24.95 -12.11 1.85
CA LEU A 242 25.77 -13.32 1.76
C LEU A 242 26.06 -13.76 0.32
N PHE A 243 25.08 -13.62 -0.59
CA PHE A 243 25.31 -13.88 -2.02
C PHE A 243 26.24 -12.84 -2.67
N GLY A 244 26.12 -11.56 -2.30
CA GLY A 244 27.00 -10.49 -2.80
C GLY A 244 28.45 -10.64 -2.34
N SER A 245 28.66 -11.01 -1.07
CA SER A 245 30.01 -11.21 -0.50
C SER A 245 30.64 -12.55 -0.90
N GLY A 246 29.85 -13.61 -1.07
CA GLY A 246 30.31 -14.92 -1.54
C GLY A 246 30.87 -14.86 -2.96
N LEU A 247 30.24 -14.09 -3.87
CA LEU A 247 30.72 -13.92 -5.25
C LEU A 247 32.04 -13.14 -5.32
N LEU A 248 32.22 -12.12 -4.47
CA LEU A 248 33.48 -11.36 -4.36
C LEU A 248 34.61 -12.19 -3.76
N GLY A 249 34.31 -13.03 -2.76
CA GLY A 249 35.27 -13.96 -2.15
C GLY A 249 35.82 -14.98 -3.15
N MET A 250 34.97 -15.52 -4.04
CA MET A 250 35.41 -16.48 -5.06
C MET A 250 36.28 -15.84 -6.17
N ILE A 251 36.03 -14.58 -6.53
CA ILE A 251 36.88 -13.83 -7.48
C ILE A 251 38.26 -13.56 -6.88
N GLY A 252 38.35 -13.28 -5.58
CA GLY A 252 39.63 -13.08 -4.88
C GLY A 252 40.50 -14.34 -4.80
N ILE A 253 39.88 -15.50 -4.54
CA ILE A 253 40.59 -16.80 -4.42
C ILE A 253 41.06 -17.31 -5.78
N ALA A 254 40.33 -17.03 -6.87
CA ALA A 254 40.75 -17.39 -8.22
C ALA A 254 42.02 -16.64 -8.69
N ARG A 255 42.25 -15.41 -8.20
CA ARG A 255 43.41 -14.59 -8.59
C ARG A 255 44.71 -15.01 -7.90
N THR A 256 44.66 -15.49 -6.66
CA THR A 256 45.87 -15.86 -5.91
C THR A 256 46.46 -17.21 -6.35
N LYS A 257 45.64 -18.14 -6.84
CA LYS A 257 46.15 -19.44 -7.35
C LYS A 257 46.90 -19.35 -8.68
N MET A 258 46.82 -18.24 -9.41
CA MET A 258 47.55 -18.05 -10.67
C MET A 258 48.95 -17.45 -10.51
N HIS A 259 49.37 -17.05 -9.31
CA HIS A 259 50.69 -16.44 -9.07
C HIS A 259 51.69 -17.31 -8.28
N ALA A 260 51.27 -18.47 -7.79
CA ALA A 260 52.13 -19.37 -6.99
C ALA A 260 52.69 -20.56 -7.81
N GLY A 261 53.02 -20.33 -9.09
CA GLY A 261 53.48 -21.37 -10.01
C GLY A 261 54.61 -20.92 -10.92
N SER A 262 55.59 -20.17 -10.41
CA SER A 262 56.87 -19.95 -11.10
C SER A 262 57.92 -19.36 -10.14
N THR A 263 58.71 -20.21 -9.51
CA THR A 263 60.12 -19.95 -9.22
C THR A 263 60.84 -21.30 -9.09
N HIS A 264 61.89 -21.44 -9.90
CA HIS A 264 62.96 -22.42 -9.73
C HIS A 264 63.76 -22.15 -8.45
#